data_AF-A0A7S1WUI2-F1
#
_entry.id   AF-A0A7S1WUI2-F1
#
_cell.length_a   1.000
_cell.length_b   1.000
_cell.length_c   1.000
_cell.angle_alpha   90.00
_cell.angle_beta   90.00
_cell.angle_gamma   90.00
#
_symmetry.space_group_name_H-M   'P 1'
#
loop_
_entity.id
_entity.type
_entity.pdbx_description
1 polymer ?
#
loop_
_entity_poly.entity_id
_entity_poly.type
_entity_poly.pdbx_seq_one_letter_code
_entity_poly.pdbx_strand_id
1 'polypeptide(L)'
;VCSSDLKQKTATRVTRGALHDASKPAQWCTEIALAHSDTLPGAPVRGDTPAVGRCWRINFSRVEQKGQVNWVWTPQIVWTPASRSYTGQVNMHLPDAWGYALFADEDGRLADGAAAESWRDPAWPVRLAVATVYYAARAFRDEKGRPARTLGELREANLLGTEAPVGLDVSFSPGDDPAAGAFTAEASGDGWAATINHERLLSVRPLADGR
;
A
#
# COMPACT_ATOMS: atom_id res chain seq x y z
N VAL A 1 24.32 -19.50 -6.19
CA VAL A 1 23.89 -20.07 -7.48
C VAL A 1 23.06 -19.02 -8.19
N CYS A 2 23.67 -18.19 -9.04
CA CYS A 2 22.92 -17.27 -9.90
C CYS A 2 22.45 -18.08 -11.10
N SER A 3 21.14 -18.28 -11.22
CA SER A 3 20.54 -18.83 -12.44
C SER A 3 20.85 -17.90 -13.61
N SER A 4 21.33 -18.47 -14.71
CA SER A 4 21.73 -17.79 -15.95
C SER A 4 20.56 -17.23 -16.77
N ASP A 5 19.32 -17.35 -16.29
CA ASP A 5 18.12 -17.13 -17.10
C ASP A 5 17.26 -15.92 -16.69
N LEU A 6 17.76 -15.05 -15.80
CA LEU A 6 17.05 -13.81 -15.43
C LEU A 6 17.10 -12.81 -16.60
N LYS A 7 15.93 -12.38 -17.07
CA LYS A 7 15.71 -11.40 -18.14
C LYS A 7 15.67 -9.96 -17.61
N GLN A 8 15.55 -9.75 -16.30
CA GLN A 8 15.63 -8.43 -15.68
C GLN A 8 16.99 -7.79 -15.96
N LYS A 9 16.99 -6.51 -16.35
CA LYS A 9 18.21 -5.75 -16.63
C LYS A 9 18.31 -4.55 -15.71
N THR A 10 19.52 -4.25 -15.28
CA THR A 10 19.82 -3.04 -14.50
C THR A 10 21.08 -2.39 -15.07
N ALA A 11 21.13 -1.07 -15.01
CA ALA A 11 22.32 -0.30 -15.37
C ALA A 11 22.47 0.86 -14.39
N THR A 12 23.71 1.16 -14.01
CA THR A 12 24.02 2.32 -13.16
C THR A 12 25.21 3.05 -13.75
N ARG A 13 25.11 4.38 -13.78
CA ARG A 13 26.18 5.24 -14.30
C ARG A 13 26.44 6.41 -13.35
N VAL A 14 27.70 6.60 -12.99
CA VAL A 14 28.16 7.84 -12.37
C VAL A 14 28.26 8.90 -13.46
N THR A 15 27.48 9.97 -13.33
CA THR A 15 27.45 11.08 -14.29
C THR A 15 28.44 12.18 -13.92
N ARG A 16 28.77 12.31 -12.62
CA ARG A 16 29.75 13.27 -12.09
C ARG A 16 30.32 12.77 -10.75
N GLY A 17 31.53 13.19 -10.40
CA GLY A 17 32.17 12.84 -9.12
C GLY A 17 32.78 11.43 -9.14
N ALA A 18 33.02 10.86 -7.96
CA ALA A 18 33.59 9.53 -7.81
C ALA A 18 32.92 8.75 -6.68
N LEU A 19 32.70 7.44 -6.90
CA LEU A 19 32.24 6.55 -5.84
C LEU A 19 33.34 6.41 -4.79
N HIS A 20 32.94 6.30 -3.52
CA HIS A 20 33.84 6.15 -2.37
C HIS A 20 34.82 7.31 -2.13
N ASP A 21 34.60 8.47 -2.73
CA ASP A 21 35.39 9.68 -2.48
C ASP A 21 34.48 10.81 -1.97
N ALA A 22 34.50 11.02 -0.64
CA ALA A 22 33.70 12.06 -0.01
C ALA A 22 34.10 13.48 -0.44
N SER A 23 35.32 13.68 -0.95
CA SER A 23 35.76 14.98 -1.49
C SER A 23 35.21 15.26 -2.89
N LYS A 24 34.68 14.23 -3.57
CA LYS A 24 34.11 14.30 -4.93
C LYS A 24 32.75 13.61 -4.97
N PRO A 25 31.72 14.17 -4.31
CA PRO A 25 30.41 13.54 -4.17
C PRO A 25 29.85 13.12 -5.53
N ALA A 26 29.46 11.85 -5.63
CA ALA A 26 28.98 11.26 -6.87
C ALA A 26 27.53 11.66 -7.17
N GLN A 27 27.29 12.04 -8.42
CA GLN A 27 25.96 12.04 -9.04
C GLN A 27 25.85 10.80 -9.90
N TRP A 28 24.74 10.09 -9.80
CA TRP A 28 24.53 8.84 -10.50
C TRP A 28 23.10 8.69 -10.96
N CYS A 29 22.91 7.91 -12.02
CA CYS A 29 21.62 7.47 -12.51
C CYS A 29 21.57 5.94 -12.45
N THR A 30 20.39 5.40 -12.16
CA THR A 30 20.11 3.97 -12.28
C THR A 30 18.88 3.75 -13.13
N GLU A 31 18.96 2.74 -13.99
CA GLU A 31 17.86 2.30 -14.84
C GLU A 31 17.59 0.82 -14.54
N ILE A 32 16.31 0.47 -14.44
CA ILE A 32 15.85 -0.88 -14.13
C ILE A 32 14.77 -1.24 -15.14
N ALA A 33 15.00 -2.29 -15.93
CA ALA A 33 14.00 -2.91 -16.77
C ALA A 33 13.50 -4.18 -16.07
N LEU A 34 12.34 -4.07 -15.42
CA LEU A 34 11.69 -5.18 -14.72
C LEU A 34 11.16 -6.20 -15.74
N ALA A 35 11.71 -7.41 -15.71
CA ALA A 35 11.18 -8.49 -16.53
C ALA A 35 10.00 -9.17 -15.82
N HIS A 36 8.77 -8.84 -16.24
CA HIS A 36 7.57 -9.42 -15.63
C HIS A 36 7.47 -10.94 -15.75
N SER A 37 8.13 -11.53 -16.75
CA SER A 37 8.30 -12.98 -16.86
C SER A 37 9.01 -13.60 -15.67
N ASP A 38 9.83 -12.82 -14.98
CA ASP A 38 10.64 -13.28 -13.86
C ASP A 38 9.98 -12.92 -12.52
N THR A 39 9.30 -11.77 -12.46
CA THR A 39 8.76 -11.23 -11.19
C THR A 39 7.33 -11.65 -10.88
N LEU A 40 6.48 -11.86 -11.89
CA LEU A 40 5.05 -12.15 -11.68
C LEU A 40 4.72 -13.63 -11.38
N PRO A 41 5.41 -14.65 -11.94
CA PRO A 41 5.06 -16.05 -11.68
C PRO A 41 5.19 -16.51 -10.22
N GLY A 42 6.08 -15.88 -9.46
CA GLY A 42 6.29 -16.17 -8.03
C GLY A 42 5.39 -15.37 -7.09
N ALA A 43 4.52 -14.50 -7.61
CA ALA A 43 3.66 -13.68 -6.77
C ALA A 43 2.50 -14.51 -6.20
N PRO A 44 2.18 -14.38 -4.89
CA PRO A 44 1.10 -15.15 -4.24
C PRO A 44 -0.27 -14.83 -4.83
N VAL A 45 -0.41 -13.67 -5.46
CA VAL A 45 -1.54 -13.28 -6.30
C VAL A 45 -0.95 -12.91 -7.66
N ARG A 46 -1.45 -13.52 -8.73
CA ARG A 46 -0.97 -13.23 -10.09
C ARG A 46 -1.30 -11.77 -10.41
N GLY A 47 -0.29 -10.92 -10.36
CA GLY A 47 -0.43 -9.51 -10.72
C GLY A 47 -0.79 -9.36 -12.19
N ASP A 48 -1.59 -8.35 -12.50
CA ASP A 48 -1.87 -7.98 -13.89
C ASP A 48 -0.58 -7.53 -14.56
N THR A 49 -0.31 -8.05 -15.76
CA THR A 49 0.74 -7.49 -16.63
C THR A 49 0.42 -6.03 -16.96
N PRO A 50 1.43 -5.16 -17.20
CA PRO A 50 1.17 -3.80 -17.64
C PRO A 50 0.35 -3.83 -18.93
N ALA A 51 -0.77 -3.13 -18.93
CA ALA A 51 -1.62 -2.94 -20.10
C ALA A 51 -2.45 -1.68 -19.89
N VAL A 52 -2.83 -1.01 -20.98
CA VAL A 52 -3.68 0.19 -20.93
C VAL A 52 -4.94 -0.10 -20.10
N GLY A 53 -5.26 0.79 -19.15
CA GLY A 53 -6.38 0.64 -18.22
C GLY A 53 -6.09 -0.20 -16.97
N ARG A 54 -4.94 -0.87 -16.89
CA ARG A 54 -4.51 -1.57 -15.66
C ARG A 54 -3.79 -0.61 -14.73
N CYS A 55 -3.81 -0.94 -13.44
CA CYS A 55 -3.08 -0.17 -12.43
C CYS A 55 -2.30 -1.10 -11.51
N TRP A 56 -1.19 -0.58 -10.98
CA TRP A 56 -0.43 -1.20 -9.90
C TRP A 56 -0.38 -0.33 -8.68
N ARG A 57 -0.18 -0.97 -7.53
CA ARG A 57 0.23 -0.31 -6.30
C ARG A 57 1.75 -0.34 -6.22
N ILE A 58 2.39 0.83 -6.20
CA ILE A 58 3.85 0.93 -6.20
C ILE A 58 4.33 2.08 -5.31
N ASN A 59 5.56 1.96 -4.82
CA ASN A 59 6.27 3.04 -4.16
C ASN A 59 7.75 3.04 -4.56
N PHE A 60 8.38 4.20 -4.53
CA PHE A 60 9.83 4.32 -4.64
C PHE A 60 10.36 4.89 -3.33
N SER A 61 11.49 4.38 -2.87
CA SER A 61 12.15 4.89 -1.67
C SER A 61 13.64 5.07 -1.92
N ARG A 62 14.23 6.06 -1.25
CA ARG A 62 15.67 6.28 -1.23
C ARG A 62 16.12 6.40 0.21
N VAL A 63 17.03 5.50 0.59
CA VAL A 63 17.71 5.50 1.88
C VAL A 63 19.20 5.60 1.63
N GLU A 64 19.84 6.62 2.17
CA GLU A 64 21.30 6.79 2.09
C GLU A 64 21.89 7.19 3.44
N GLN A 65 23.23 7.14 3.52
CA GLN A 65 23.99 7.65 4.67
C GLN A 65 23.50 7.06 6.01
N LYS A 66 23.28 5.74 6.06
CA LYS A 66 22.76 5.04 7.25
C LYS A 66 21.43 5.62 7.76
N GLY A 67 20.60 6.13 6.86
CA GLY A 67 19.26 6.66 7.17
C GLY A 67 19.19 8.17 7.36
N GLN A 68 20.29 8.92 7.22
CA GLN A 68 20.25 10.40 7.27
C GLN A 68 19.48 11.00 6.09
N VAL A 69 19.49 10.32 4.95
CA VAL A 69 18.59 10.63 3.83
C VAL A 69 17.57 9.51 3.77
N ASN A 70 16.30 9.84 3.98
CA ASN A 70 15.20 8.90 3.94
C ASN A 70 13.95 9.58 3.36
N TRP A 71 13.56 9.20 2.15
CA TRP A 71 12.33 9.70 1.54
C TRP A 71 11.64 8.64 0.69
N VAL A 72 10.35 8.84 0.49
CA VAL A 72 9.44 8.02 -0.32
C VAL A 72 8.77 8.89 -1.38
N TRP A 73 8.57 8.36 -2.58
CA TRP A 73 8.06 9.11 -3.73
C TRP A 73 6.63 9.61 -3.54
N THR A 74 5.75 8.75 -3.04
CA THR A 74 4.42 9.18 -2.63
C THR A 74 4.40 9.37 -1.11
N PRO A 75 3.84 10.49 -0.59
CA PRO A 75 3.56 10.62 0.83
C PRO A 75 2.71 9.43 1.26
N GLN A 76 3.22 8.61 2.19
CA GLN A 76 2.47 7.47 2.69
C GLN A 76 1.53 7.96 3.77
N ILE A 77 0.35 8.36 3.35
CA ILE A 77 -0.64 8.97 4.22
C ILE A 77 -1.51 7.87 4.82
N VAL A 78 -1.49 7.75 6.14
CA VAL A 78 -2.22 6.70 6.87
C VAL A 78 -2.98 7.28 8.06
N TRP A 79 -4.01 6.55 8.51
CA TRP A 79 -4.75 6.92 9.71
C TRP A 79 -3.82 6.94 10.92
N THR A 80 -3.84 8.06 11.64
CA THR A 80 -3.07 8.27 12.87
C THR A 80 -4.05 8.38 14.04
N PRO A 81 -4.28 7.31 14.81
CA PRO A 81 -5.30 7.29 15.85
C PRO A 81 -5.14 8.41 16.89
N ALA A 82 -3.92 8.69 17.32
CA ALA A 82 -3.62 9.71 18.33
C ALA A 82 -4.08 11.13 17.92
N SER A 83 -4.00 11.47 16.63
CA SER A 83 -4.42 12.79 16.11
C SER A 83 -5.76 12.76 15.39
N ARG A 84 -6.40 11.58 15.28
CA ARG A 84 -7.64 11.33 14.53
C ARG A 84 -7.61 11.93 13.11
N SER A 85 -6.46 11.83 12.48
CA SER A 85 -6.22 12.41 11.16
C SER A 85 -5.31 11.53 10.33
N TYR A 86 -5.32 11.79 9.02
CA TYR A 86 -4.40 11.17 8.10
C TYR A 86 -3.09 11.96 8.09
N THR A 87 -1.98 11.28 8.40
CA THR A 87 -0.65 11.91 8.43
C THR A 87 0.35 11.14 7.58
N GLY A 88 1.33 11.86 7.02
CA GLY A 88 2.38 11.28 6.20
C GLY A 88 3.41 10.52 7.04
N GLN A 89 3.79 9.33 6.58
CA GLN A 89 4.86 8.52 7.16
C GLN A 89 5.97 8.27 6.13
N VAL A 90 7.19 8.05 6.62
CA VAL A 90 8.32 7.57 5.83
C VAL A 90 8.60 6.13 6.24
N ASN A 91 7.90 5.18 5.60
CA ASN A 91 7.96 3.75 5.93
C ASN A 91 7.73 2.86 4.70
N MET A 92 8.79 2.29 4.15
CA MET A 92 8.71 1.48 2.92
C MET A 92 7.75 0.27 3.00
N HIS A 93 7.39 -0.18 4.20
CA HIS A 93 6.55 -1.37 4.46
C HIS A 93 5.06 -1.05 4.70
N LEU A 94 4.52 -0.03 4.03
CA LEU A 94 3.08 0.35 4.07
C LEU A 94 2.38 0.10 2.72
N PRO A 95 2.14 -1.16 2.29
CA PRO A 95 1.52 -1.47 1.00
C PRO A 95 0.10 -0.89 0.83
N ASP A 96 -0.63 -0.76 1.92
CA ASP A 96 -1.93 -0.07 2.02
C ASP A 96 -1.84 1.44 1.74
N ALA A 97 -0.65 2.03 1.83
CA ALA A 97 -0.38 3.46 1.58
C ALA A 97 0.44 3.74 0.31
N TRP A 98 0.77 2.72 -0.48
CA TRP A 98 1.49 2.90 -1.76
C TRP A 98 0.69 3.74 -2.77
N GLY A 99 1.37 4.36 -3.73
CA GLY A 99 0.74 5.08 -4.82
C GLY A 99 0.15 4.17 -5.88
N TYR A 100 -0.52 4.75 -6.88
CA TYR A 100 -0.94 4.06 -8.09
C TYR A 100 0.01 4.37 -9.24
N ALA A 101 0.37 3.34 -10.01
CA ALA A 101 0.87 3.48 -11.38
C ALA A 101 -0.24 3.01 -12.33
N LEU A 102 -0.89 3.96 -13.01
CA LEU A 102 -1.93 3.70 -14.00
C LEU A 102 -1.31 3.71 -15.39
N PHE A 103 -1.56 2.65 -16.17
CA PHE A 103 -1.01 2.52 -17.51
C PHE A 103 -2.00 3.10 -18.53
N ALA A 104 -1.57 4.11 -19.27
CA ALA A 104 -2.32 4.76 -20.34
C ALA A 104 -1.65 4.49 -21.70
N ASP A 105 -2.37 4.76 -22.79
CA ASP A 105 -1.77 4.80 -24.13
C ASP A 105 -0.93 6.06 -24.36
N GLU A 106 -0.40 6.22 -25.58
CA GLU A 106 0.46 7.34 -25.97
C GLU A 106 -0.26 8.70 -25.90
N ASP A 107 -1.60 8.72 -25.97
CA ASP A 107 -2.44 9.90 -25.86
C ASP A 107 -2.93 10.15 -24.41
N GLY A 108 -2.45 9.35 -23.45
CA GLY A 108 -2.85 9.46 -22.04
C GLY A 108 -4.27 8.96 -21.76
N ARG A 109 -4.81 8.06 -22.60
CA ARG A 109 -6.15 7.50 -22.46
C ARG A 109 -6.14 6.07 -21.92
N LEU A 110 -7.27 5.70 -21.32
CA LEU A 110 -7.58 4.35 -20.86
C LEU A 110 -8.29 3.57 -21.96
N ALA A 111 -8.49 2.27 -21.73
CA ALA A 111 -9.08 1.35 -22.71
C ALA A 111 -10.53 1.72 -23.13
N ASP A 112 -11.23 2.51 -22.31
CA ASP A 112 -12.57 3.04 -22.57
C ASP A 112 -12.55 4.45 -23.20
N GLY A 113 -11.38 5.01 -23.49
CA GLY A 113 -11.18 6.34 -24.06
C GLY A 113 -11.18 7.48 -23.04
N ALA A 114 -11.41 7.21 -21.75
CA ALA A 114 -11.31 8.21 -20.69
C ALA A 114 -9.87 8.68 -20.50
N ALA A 115 -9.68 9.92 -20.05
CA ALA A 115 -8.36 10.43 -19.70
C ALA A 115 -7.83 9.74 -18.44
N ALA A 116 -6.58 9.28 -18.43
CA ALA A 116 -6.01 8.57 -17.30
C ALA A 116 -6.03 9.41 -15.99
N GLU A 117 -5.92 10.73 -16.10
CA GLU A 117 -6.00 11.67 -14.97
C GLU A 117 -7.37 11.71 -14.27
N SER A 118 -8.46 11.32 -14.95
CA SER A 118 -9.80 11.28 -14.37
C SER A 118 -10.06 9.99 -13.59
N TRP A 119 -9.19 8.99 -13.73
CA TRP A 119 -9.33 7.72 -13.04
C TRP A 119 -9.31 7.89 -11.52
N ARG A 120 -10.20 7.15 -10.85
CA ARG A 120 -10.25 7.04 -9.39
C ARG A 120 -10.39 5.55 -9.06
N ASP A 121 -9.75 5.10 -7.99
CA ASP A 121 -9.94 3.73 -7.51
C ASP A 121 -11.36 3.57 -6.94
N PRO A 122 -12.25 2.83 -7.60
CA PRO A 122 -13.62 2.65 -7.11
C PRO A 122 -13.66 1.87 -5.79
N ALA A 123 -12.62 1.09 -5.48
CA ALA A 123 -12.49 0.36 -4.23
C ALA A 123 -11.82 1.18 -3.11
N TRP A 124 -11.46 2.44 -3.36
CA TRP A 124 -10.80 3.29 -2.37
C TRP A 124 -11.57 3.41 -1.04
N PRO A 125 -12.91 3.58 -1.02
CA PRO A 125 -13.66 3.69 0.24
C PRO A 125 -13.48 2.47 1.15
N VAL A 126 -13.61 1.26 0.61
CA VAL A 126 -13.44 0.03 1.40
C VAL A 126 -11.99 -0.20 1.83
N ARG A 127 -11.01 0.14 0.98
CA ARG A 127 -9.57 0.11 1.34
C ARG A 127 -9.27 1.02 2.53
N LEU A 128 -9.78 2.25 2.46
CA LEU A 128 -9.57 3.28 3.46
C LEU A 128 -10.20 2.86 4.80
N ALA A 129 -11.42 2.30 4.75
CA ALA A 129 -12.13 1.83 5.93
C ALA A 129 -11.35 0.73 6.68
N VAL A 130 -10.93 -0.34 6.00
CA VAL A 130 -10.18 -1.42 6.66
C VAL A 130 -8.82 -0.97 7.14
N ALA A 131 -8.12 -0.11 6.39
CA ALA A 131 -6.84 0.47 6.82
C ALA A 131 -7.01 1.31 8.11
N THR A 132 -8.06 2.12 8.19
CA THR A 132 -8.37 2.91 9.40
C THR A 132 -8.56 2.02 10.62
N VAL A 133 -9.36 0.96 10.49
CA VAL A 133 -9.59 -0.01 11.57
C VAL A 133 -8.28 -0.73 11.95
N TYR A 134 -7.45 -1.09 10.97
CA TYR A 134 -6.14 -1.70 11.20
C TYR A 134 -5.23 -0.81 12.08
N TYR A 135 -5.08 0.48 11.73
CA TYR A 135 -4.25 1.39 12.51
C TYR A 135 -4.83 1.64 13.91
N ALA A 136 -6.16 1.72 14.03
CA ALA A 136 -6.83 1.85 15.33
C ALA A 136 -6.59 0.61 16.22
N ALA A 137 -6.71 -0.61 15.67
CA ALA A 137 -6.45 -1.85 16.40
C ALA A 137 -4.99 -2.00 16.83
N ARG A 138 -4.05 -1.56 15.99
CA ARG A 138 -2.61 -1.50 16.33
C ARG A 138 -2.37 -0.56 17.51
N ALA A 139 -2.88 0.67 17.44
CA ALA A 139 -2.74 1.64 18.52
C ALA A 139 -3.39 1.14 19.82
N PHE A 140 -4.57 0.50 19.74
CA PHE A 140 -5.24 -0.06 20.91
C PHE A 140 -4.36 -1.08 21.62
N ARG A 141 -3.74 -2.00 20.87
CA ARG A 141 -2.86 -3.01 21.45
C ARG A 141 -1.62 -2.37 22.09
N ASP A 142 -1.04 -1.38 21.42
CA ASP A 142 0.14 -0.69 21.91
C ASP A 142 -0.17 0.11 23.20
N GLU A 143 -1.38 0.68 23.33
CA GLU A 143 -1.83 1.44 24.51
C GLU A 143 -2.33 0.57 25.67
N LYS A 144 -3.05 -0.52 25.38
CA LYS A 144 -3.74 -1.34 26.39
C LYS A 144 -2.99 -2.61 26.75
N GLY A 145 -1.94 -2.96 26.01
CA GLY A 145 -1.18 -4.20 26.19
C GLY A 145 -1.97 -5.47 25.86
N ARG A 146 -3.13 -5.34 25.21
CA ARG A 146 -3.99 -6.46 24.77
C ARG A 146 -4.66 -6.14 23.43
N PRO A 147 -5.01 -7.13 22.59
CA PRO A 147 -5.78 -6.88 21.39
C PRO A 147 -7.18 -6.35 21.71
N ALA A 148 -7.72 -5.54 20.80
CA ALA A 148 -9.13 -5.18 20.80
C ALA A 148 -9.99 -6.38 20.40
N ARG A 149 -11.22 -6.45 20.89
CA ARG A 149 -12.18 -7.52 20.58
C ARG A 149 -13.35 -7.06 19.72
N THR A 150 -13.63 -5.77 19.68
CA THR A 150 -14.76 -5.20 18.95
C THR A 150 -14.41 -3.83 18.39
N LEU A 151 -15.17 -3.37 17.39
CA LEU A 151 -15.14 -1.96 16.96
C LEU A 151 -15.51 -1.00 18.09
N GLY A 152 -16.37 -1.44 19.02
CA GLY A 152 -16.78 -0.66 20.18
C GLY A 152 -15.59 -0.26 21.05
N GLU A 153 -14.69 -1.21 21.35
CA GLU A 153 -13.49 -0.92 22.14
C GLU A 153 -12.57 0.11 21.46
N LEU A 154 -12.45 0.07 20.12
CA LEU A 154 -11.65 1.03 19.36
C LEU A 154 -12.24 2.45 19.41
N ARG A 155 -13.58 2.55 19.37
CA ARG A 155 -14.32 3.82 19.46
C ARG A 155 -14.29 4.38 20.87
N GLU A 156 -14.52 3.55 21.89
CA GLU A 156 -14.46 3.93 23.31
C GLU A 156 -13.06 4.40 23.71
N ALA A 157 -12.02 3.79 23.14
CA ALA A 157 -10.63 4.24 23.30
C ALA A 157 -10.31 5.51 22.50
N ASN A 158 -11.26 6.07 21.74
CA ASN A 158 -11.09 7.25 20.90
C ASN A 158 -10.03 7.08 19.79
N LEU A 159 -9.80 5.85 19.32
CA LEU A 159 -8.83 5.50 18.27
C LEU A 159 -9.46 5.38 16.88
N LEU A 160 -10.79 5.27 16.85
CA LEU A 160 -11.60 5.17 15.64
C LEU A 160 -12.77 6.16 15.74
N GLY A 161 -13.11 6.80 14.63
CA GLY A 161 -14.30 7.65 14.54
C GLY A 161 -15.59 6.88 14.79
N THR A 162 -16.61 7.58 15.27
CA THR A 162 -17.97 7.03 15.45
C THR A 162 -18.74 6.96 14.13
N GLU A 163 -18.34 7.78 13.15
CA GLU A 163 -18.91 7.79 11.81
C GLU A 163 -18.14 6.80 10.95
N ALA A 164 -18.77 5.68 10.59
CA ALA A 164 -18.33 4.91 9.43
C ALA A 164 -18.53 5.78 8.17
N PRO A 165 -17.70 5.66 7.13
CA PRO A 165 -18.01 6.28 5.84
C PRO A 165 -19.43 5.85 5.43
N VAL A 166 -20.29 6.83 5.14
CA VAL A 166 -21.69 6.59 4.79
C VAL A 166 -21.75 5.58 3.65
N GLY A 167 -22.55 4.52 3.81
CA GLY A 167 -22.73 3.49 2.78
C GLY A 167 -21.81 2.26 2.88
N LEU A 168 -20.88 2.22 3.85
CA LEU A 168 -20.03 1.06 4.10
C LEU A 168 -20.48 0.27 5.33
N ASP A 169 -20.61 -1.06 5.18
CA ASP A 169 -20.63 -2.00 6.30
C ASP A 169 -19.18 -2.29 6.71
N VAL A 170 -18.88 -2.18 8.01
CA VAL A 170 -17.52 -2.35 8.56
C VAL A 170 -17.59 -3.29 9.74
N SER A 171 -16.80 -4.36 9.70
CA SER A 171 -16.70 -5.34 10.76
C SER A 171 -15.26 -5.46 11.29
N PHE A 172 -15.14 -5.95 12.51
CA PHE A 172 -13.88 -6.29 13.14
C PHE A 172 -14.06 -7.57 13.93
N SER A 173 -13.23 -8.56 13.62
CA SER A 173 -13.27 -9.88 14.24
C SER A 173 -11.90 -10.18 14.85
N PRO A 174 -11.82 -10.52 16.15
CA PRO A 174 -10.60 -11.05 16.72
C PRO A 174 -10.30 -12.40 16.06
N GLY A 175 -9.02 -12.68 15.83
CA GLY A 175 -8.55 -13.97 15.30
C GLY A 175 -8.40 -15.02 16.41
N ASP A 176 -8.20 -16.26 15.99
CA ASP A 176 -8.18 -17.43 16.89
C ASP A 176 -6.95 -17.50 17.82
N ASP A 177 -5.93 -16.65 17.59
CA ASP A 177 -4.74 -16.53 18.42
C ASP A 177 -4.69 -15.18 19.16
N PRO A 178 -5.20 -15.12 20.41
CA PRO A 178 -5.15 -13.93 21.24
C PRO A 178 -3.72 -13.51 21.63
N ALA A 179 -2.77 -14.46 21.69
CA ALA A 179 -1.38 -14.18 22.06
C ALA A 179 -0.63 -13.49 20.92
N ALA A 180 -0.94 -13.84 19.67
CA ALA A 180 -0.49 -13.11 18.48
C ALA A 180 -1.19 -11.75 18.31
N GLY A 181 -2.30 -11.53 19.02
CA GLY A 181 -3.17 -10.36 18.80
C GLY A 181 -3.76 -10.37 17.40
N ALA A 182 -4.10 -11.56 16.90
CA ALA A 182 -4.66 -11.75 15.58
C ALA A 182 -6.02 -11.04 15.47
N PHE A 183 -6.29 -10.44 14.32
CA PHE A 183 -7.58 -9.85 13.98
C PHE A 183 -7.73 -9.77 12.45
N THR A 184 -8.97 -9.61 12.03
CA THR A 184 -9.36 -9.24 10.67
C THR A 184 -10.34 -8.08 10.73
N ALA A 185 -10.08 -7.03 9.96
CA ALA A 185 -11.04 -5.98 9.68
C ALA A 185 -11.58 -6.14 8.26
N GLU A 186 -12.87 -5.95 8.09
CA GLU A 186 -13.54 -6.08 6.80
C GLU A 186 -14.41 -4.85 6.54
N ALA A 187 -14.51 -4.46 5.29
CA ALA A 187 -15.44 -3.43 4.86
C ALA A 187 -16.07 -3.82 3.53
N SER A 188 -17.36 -3.52 3.36
CA SER A 188 -18.07 -3.73 2.11
C SER A 188 -19.07 -2.62 1.83
N GLY A 189 -19.23 -2.28 0.56
CA GLY A 189 -20.12 -1.22 0.09
C GLY A 189 -19.73 -0.80 -1.32
N ASP A 190 -20.62 -0.09 -2.01
CA ASP A 190 -20.38 0.45 -3.36
C ASP A 190 -19.90 -0.60 -4.39
N GLY A 191 -20.34 -1.86 -4.25
CA GLY A 191 -19.94 -2.96 -5.14
C GLY A 191 -18.56 -3.57 -4.84
N TRP A 192 -17.91 -3.18 -3.74
CA TRP A 192 -16.58 -3.68 -3.34
C TRP A 192 -16.58 -4.26 -1.94
N ALA A 193 -15.62 -5.15 -1.69
CA ALA A 193 -15.26 -5.62 -0.36
C ALA A 193 -13.74 -5.61 -0.19
N ALA A 194 -13.29 -5.27 1.00
CA ALA A 194 -11.89 -5.31 1.40
C ALA A 194 -11.75 -6.04 2.74
N THR A 195 -10.64 -6.73 2.91
CA THR A 195 -10.23 -7.34 4.19
C THR A 195 -8.77 -7.01 4.46
N ILE A 196 -8.43 -6.76 5.72
CA ILE A 196 -7.05 -6.63 6.17
C ILE A 196 -6.85 -7.39 7.48
N ASN A 197 -5.81 -8.20 7.55
CA ASN A 197 -5.47 -8.94 8.76
C ASN A 197 -4.44 -8.19 9.62
N HIS A 198 -4.15 -8.72 10.81
CA HIS A 198 -3.14 -8.20 11.73
C HIS A 198 -1.71 -8.11 11.14
N GLU A 199 -1.40 -8.93 10.13
CA GLU A 199 -0.13 -8.90 9.38
C GLU A 199 -0.14 -7.86 8.25
N ARG A 200 -1.21 -7.07 8.11
CA ARG A 200 -1.43 -6.06 7.05
C ARG A 200 -1.61 -6.67 5.66
N LEU A 201 -2.01 -7.93 5.55
CA LEU A 201 -2.38 -8.52 4.27
C LEU A 201 -3.74 -7.96 3.82
N LEU A 202 -3.70 -7.01 2.89
CA LEU A 202 -4.89 -6.38 2.30
C LEU A 202 -5.36 -7.15 1.07
N SER A 203 -6.62 -7.59 1.09
CA SER A 203 -7.31 -8.17 -0.06
C SER A 203 -8.49 -7.28 -0.44
N VAL A 204 -8.73 -7.11 -1.74
CA VAL A 204 -9.85 -6.31 -2.27
C VAL A 204 -10.46 -7.02 -3.45
N ARG A 205 -11.79 -7.10 -3.47
CA ARG A 205 -12.55 -7.81 -4.49
C ARG A 205 -13.86 -7.10 -4.81
N PRO A 206 -14.38 -7.20 -6.04
CA PRO A 206 -15.75 -6.81 -6.32
C PRO A 206 -16.72 -7.75 -5.57
N LEU A 207 -17.85 -7.22 -5.16
CA LEU A 207 -19.03 -8.00 -4.77
C LEU A 207 -19.75 -8.41 -6.06
N ALA A 208 -20.23 -9.65 -6.15
CA ALA A 208 -20.98 -10.07 -7.32
C ALA A 208 -22.24 -9.18 -7.46
N ASP A 209 -22.37 -8.60 -8.66
CA ASP A 209 -23.38 -7.65 -9.15
C ASP A 209 -23.26 -6.18 -8.69
N GLY A 210 -22.28 -5.50 -9.30
CA GLY A 210 -22.39 -4.10 -9.72
C GLY A 210 -21.93 -3.96 -11.17
N ARG A 211 -22.78 -4.39 -12.12
CA ARG A 211 -22.70 -3.92 -13.51
C ARG A 211 -23.34 -2.55 -13.63
#